data_AF-A0A3A1XY58-F1
#
_entry.id   AF-A0A3A1XY58-F1
#
_cell.length_a   1.000
_cell.length_b   1.000
_cell.length_c   1.000
_cell.angle_alpha   90.00
_cell.angle_beta   90.00
_cell.angle_gamma   90.00
#
_symmetry.space_group_name_H-M   'P 1'
#
loop_
_entity.id
_entity.type
_entity.pdbx_description
1 polymer ?
#
loop_
_entity_poly.entity_id
_entity_poly.type
_entity_poly.pdbx_seq_one_letter_code
_entity_poly.pdbx_strand_id
1 'polypeptide(L)' 'MKNRREFNRMIEECKARYINLVITKSISRFARNTLDCLQYARELKAKQVAIYFEKENINTMDAS' A
#
# COMPACT_ATOMS: atom_id res chain seq x y z
N MET A 1 1.25 -1.30 -12.58
CA MET A 1 1.19 -2.78 -12.70
C MET A 1 0.29 -3.21 -13.87
N LYS A 2 0.81 -4.01 -14.84
CA LYS A 2 -0.03 -4.63 -15.89
C LYS A 2 -1.03 -5.63 -15.27
N ASN A 3 -2.30 -5.56 -15.69
CA ASN A 3 -3.40 -6.47 -15.31
C ASN A 3 -3.85 -6.46 -13.83
N ARG A 4 -3.74 -5.33 -13.10
CA ARG A 4 -4.35 -5.18 -11.77
C ARG A 4 -5.28 -3.97 -11.70
N ARG A 5 -6.42 -4.02 -12.40
CA ARG A 5 -7.39 -2.92 -12.44
C ARG A 5 -7.85 -2.53 -11.03
N GLU A 6 -8.26 -3.49 -10.22
CA GLU A 6 -8.74 -3.21 -8.85
C GLU A 6 -7.65 -2.68 -7.92
N PHE A 7 -6.41 -3.15 -8.06
CA PHE A 7 -5.29 -2.60 -7.29
C PHE A 7 -5.03 -1.14 -7.67
N ASN A 8 -4.96 -0.84 -8.97
CA ASN A 8 -4.75 0.53 -9.42
C ASN A 8 -5.91 1.43 -8.99
N ARG A 9 -7.16 0.93 -9.03
CA ARG A 9 -8.33 1.64 -8.52
C ARG A 9 -8.20 1.94 -7.03
N MET A 10 -7.85 0.96 -6.21
CA MET A 10 -7.60 1.14 -4.77
C MET A 10 -6.53 2.20 -4.53
N ILE A 11 -5.43 2.18 -5.29
CA ILE A 11 -4.37 3.19 -5.20
C ILE A 11 -4.91 4.59 -5.52
N GLU A 12 -5.71 4.76 -6.57
CA GLU A 12 -6.33 6.06 -6.89
C GLU A 12 -7.33 6.51 -5.81
N GLU A 13 -8.11 5.60 -5.22
CA GLU A 13 -9.00 5.91 -4.09
C GLU A 13 -8.21 6.34 -2.84
N CYS A 14 -7.05 5.72 -2.59
CA CYS A 14 -6.11 6.17 -1.56
C CYS A 14 -5.56 7.56 -1.88
N LYS A 15 -5.22 7.83 -3.15
CA LYS A 15 -4.71 9.15 -3.57
C LYS A 15 -5.74 10.27 -3.44
N ALA A 16 -7.00 9.94 -3.66
CA ALA A 16 -8.16 10.82 -3.50
C ALA A 16 -8.63 10.95 -2.04
N ARG A 17 -7.94 10.30 -1.08
CA ARG A 17 -8.23 10.32 0.36
C ARG A 17 -9.57 9.69 0.75
N TYR A 18 -10.12 8.82 -0.09
CA TYR A 18 -11.28 8.00 0.27
C TYR A 18 -10.88 6.83 1.18
N ILE A 19 -9.64 6.36 1.06
CA ILE A 19 -9.07 5.28 1.86
C ILE A 19 -7.90 5.84 2.67
N ASN A 20 -7.91 5.59 3.98
CA ASN A 20 -6.86 6.00 4.92
C ASN A 20 -6.04 4.81 5.46
N LEU A 21 -6.54 3.57 5.30
CA LEU A 21 -5.86 2.35 5.73
C LEU A 21 -6.09 1.23 4.70
N VAL A 22 -4.98 0.65 4.23
CA VAL A 22 -4.96 -0.54 3.38
C VAL A 22 -4.47 -1.72 4.21
N ILE A 23 -5.29 -2.76 4.33
CA ILE A 23 -4.91 -4.01 5.01
C ILE A 23 -4.60 -5.06 3.95
N THR A 24 -3.46 -5.74 4.09
CA THR A 24 -3.04 -6.79 3.18
C THR A 24 -2.40 -7.94 3.95
N LYS A 25 -2.58 -9.17 3.44
CA LYS A 25 -2.09 -10.36 4.12
C LYS A 25 -0.57 -10.39 4.24
N SER A 26 0.13 -9.95 3.20
CA SER A 26 1.59 -9.90 3.17
C SER A 26 2.13 -8.87 2.19
N ILE A 27 3.40 -8.53 2.32
CA ILE A 27 4.12 -7.66 1.36
C ILE A 27 4.05 -8.23 -0.06
N SER A 28 4.22 -9.55 -0.19
CA SER A 28 4.15 -10.26 -1.48
C SER A 28 2.75 -10.25 -2.13
N ARG A 29 1.67 -10.04 -1.36
CA ARG A 29 0.31 -9.84 -1.91
C ARG A 29 0.09 -8.42 -2.38
N PHE A 30 0.78 -7.46 -1.76
CA PHE A 30 0.70 -6.05 -2.11
C PHE A 30 1.49 -5.75 -3.39
N ALA A 31 2.76 -6.13 -3.47
CA ALA A 31 3.65 -5.82 -4.59
C ALA A 31 4.39 -7.06 -5.11
N ARG A 32 4.69 -7.07 -6.41
CA ARG A 32 5.40 -8.19 -7.07
C ARG A 32 6.92 -8.08 -6.98
N ASN A 33 7.42 -6.89 -6.68
CA ASN A 33 8.85 -6.62 -6.49
C ASN A 33 9.01 -5.58 -5.37
N THR A 34 10.20 -5.52 -4.80
CA THR A 34 10.52 -4.66 -3.66
C THR A 34 10.50 -3.18 -4.03
N LEU A 35 10.86 -2.83 -5.28
CA LEU A 35 10.91 -1.44 -5.75
C LEU A 35 9.52 -0.80 -5.80
N ASP A 36 8.55 -1.49 -6.42
CA ASP A 36 7.15 -1.08 -6.48
C ASP A 36 6.57 -0.94 -5.07
N CYS A 37 6.88 -1.90 -4.19
CA CYS A 37 6.41 -1.86 -2.80
C CYS A 37 6.86 -0.58 -2.10
N LEU A 38 8.15 -0.26 -2.18
CA LEU A 38 8.74 0.92 -1.56
C LEU A 38 8.20 2.21 -2.18
N GLN A 39 8.00 2.23 -3.50
CA GLN A 39 7.43 3.39 -4.18
C GLN A 39 6.00 3.68 -3.71
N TYR A 40 5.11 2.68 -3.75
CA TYR A 40 3.73 2.86 -3.31
C TYR A 40 3.62 3.13 -1.81
N ALA A 41 4.42 2.45 -0.98
CA ALA A 41 4.42 2.70 0.47
C ALA A 41 4.82 4.14 0.79
N ARG A 42 5.84 4.70 0.12
CA ARG A 42 6.25 6.11 0.28
C ARG A 42 5.20 7.08 -0.22
N GLU A 43 4.61 6.82 -1.39
CA GLU A 43 3.57 7.67 -1.97
C GLU A 43 2.32 7.72 -1.08
N LEU A 44 1.90 6.56 -0.56
CA LEU A 44 0.75 6.44 0.33
C LEU A 44 1.04 7.06 1.70
N LYS A 45 2.24 6.85 2.26
CA LYS A 45 2.67 7.50 3.52
C LYS A 45 2.66 9.03 3.40
N ALA A 46 3.15 9.59 2.29
CA ALA A 46 3.11 11.03 2.04
C ALA A 46 1.67 11.60 1.98
N LYS A 47 0.69 10.75 1.66
CA LYS A 47 -0.74 11.09 1.64
C LYS A 47 -1.48 10.73 2.92
N GLN A 48 -0.76 10.34 3.99
CA GLN A 48 -1.31 9.89 5.27
C GLN A 48 -2.19 8.63 5.14
N VAL A 49 -1.88 7.77 4.17
CA VAL A 49 -2.53 6.46 4.01
C VAL A 49 -1.61 5.38 4.58
N ALA A 50 -2.10 4.69 5.60
CA ALA A 50 -1.40 3.58 6.23
C ALA A 50 -1.57 2.29 5.43
N ILE A 51 -0.53 1.47 5.40
CA ILE A 51 -0.58 0.08 4.93
C ILE A 51 -0.19 -0.82 6.08
N TYR A 52 -1.08 -1.75 6.42
CA TYR A 52 -0.86 -2.77 7.44
C TYR A 52 -0.67 -4.14 6.79
N PHE A 53 0.49 -4.74 7.07
CA PHE A 53 0.87 -6.07 6.61
C PHE A 53 0.66 -7.09 7.73
N GLU A 54 -0.36 -7.93 7.62
CA GLU A 54 -0.76 -8.84 8.70
C GLU A 54 0.31 -9.89 9.02
N LYS A 55 0.92 -10.50 8.00
CA LYS A 55 1.89 -11.58 8.19
C LYS A 55 3.21 -11.07 8.77
N GLU A 56 3.64 -9.90 8.32
CA GLU A 56 4.87 -9.27 8.78
C GLU A 56 4.65 -8.49 10.09
N ASN A 57 3.39 -8.25 10.48
CA ASN A 57 3.00 -7.40 11.61
C ASN A 57 3.64 -6.00 11.52
N ILE A 58 3.60 -5.42 10.32
CA ILE A 58 4.21 -4.11 10.01
C ILE A 58 3.13 -3.11 9.65
N ASN A 59 3.16 -1.96 10.32
CA ASN A 59 2.45 -0.77 9.90
C ASN A 59 3.43 0.23 9.28
N THR A 60 3.17 0.65 8.05
CA THR A 60 4.03 1.59 7.32
C THR A 60 4.05 3.01 7.89
N MET A 61 3.08 3.37 8.74
CA MET A 61 3.08 4.65 9.48
C MET A 61 3.99 4.60 10.71
N ASP A 62 4.11 3.44 11.36
CA ASP A 62 4.89 3.27 12.60
C ASP A 62 6.37 2.96 12.31
N ALA A 63 6.68 2.53 11.08
CA ALA A 63 8.05 2.44 10.58
C ALA A 63 8.66 3.84 10.52
N SER A 64 9.36 4.20 11.60
CA SER A 64 10.07 5.45 11.84
C SER A 64 11.38 5.49 11.05
#